data_AF-A0A921BE35-F1
#
_entry.id   AF-A0A921BE35-F1
#
_cell.length_a   1.000
_cell.length_b   1.000
_cell.length_c   1.000
_cell.angle_alpha   90.00
_cell.angle_beta   90.00
_cell.angle_gamma   90.00
#
_symmetry.space_group_name_H-M   'P 1'
#
loop_
_entity.id
_entity.type
_entity.pdbx_description
1 polymer ?
#
loop_
_entity_poly.entity_id
_entity_poly.type
_entity_poly.pdbx_seq_one_letter_code
_entity_poly.pdbx_strand_id
1 'polypeptide(L)'
;MALAPVCLAPSPMNGYSQRRVGSNFSNLWNRILVDRLVGAWLLKPPPDGYVPEGWDPSQLKPAVTTVMRDLTPSEMLADRSFYLLFAAYCFGAMAGLGLISQLVPFGREAGITNVALIGLIVGAVGNTTGRVVSGSSQTDLAA
;
A
#
# COMPACT_ATOMS: atom_id res chain seq x y z
N MET A 1 2.40 10.11 -37.60
CA MET A 1 2.01 11.54 -37.74
C MET A 1 0.51 11.64 -37.48
N ALA A 2 0.13 11.83 -36.20
CA ALA A 2 -1.16 12.34 -35.70
C ALA A 2 -1.21 12.11 -34.17
N LEU A 3 -0.27 12.74 -33.45
CA LEU A 3 -0.36 12.94 -32.01
C LEU A 3 -1.26 14.15 -31.80
N ALA A 4 -2.55 13.94 -31.54
CA ALA A 4 -3.42 15.00 -31.04
C ALA A 4 -3.41 14.96 -29.49
N PRO A 5 -3.00 16.04 -28.82
CA PRO A 5 -2.84 16.06 -27.38
C PRO A 5 -4.20 16.19 -26.70
N VAL A 6 -4.53 15.23 -25.83
CA VAL A 6 -5.58 15.30 -24.81
C VAL A 6 -5.10 16.22 -23.67
N CYS A 7 -4.82 17.48 -24.00
CA CYS A 7 -4.50 18.52 -23.04
C CYS A 7 -5.30 19.79 -23.35
N LEU A 8 -6.18 20.14 -22.40
CA LEU A 8 -6.71 21.48 -22.11
C LEU A 8 -7.89 21.99 -22.96
N ALA A 9 -9.07 21.43 -22.70
CA ALA A 9 -10.25 22.28 -22.49
C ALA A 9 -10.67 22.12 -21.01
N PRO A 10 -10.40 23.09 -20.12
CA PRO A 10 -11.08 23.11 -18.84
C PRO A 10 -12.55 23.38 -19.13
N SER A 11 -13.40 22.38 -18.96
CA SER A 11 -14.83 22.63 -18.84
C SER A 11 -15.02 23.64 -17.68
N PRO A 12 -15.85 24.68 -17.85
CA PRO A 12 -16.10 25.64 -16.79
C PRO A 12 -16.85 24.94 -15.65
N MET A 13 -16.10 24.32 -14.73
CA MET A 13 -16.66 23.86 -13.48
C MET A 13 -17.00 25.09 -12.63
N ASN A 14 -18.29 25.26 -12.38
CA ASN A 14 -18.88 26.29 -11.53
C ASN A 14 -18.08 26.41 -10.20
N GLY A 15 -17.73 27.63 -9.77
CA GLY A 15 -16.89 27.86 -8.57
C GLY A 15 -17.42 27.24 -7.27
N TYR A 16 -18.71 26.85 -7.25
CA TYR A 16 -19.34 26.08 -6.18
C TYR A 16 -18.91 24.61 -6.10
N SER A 17 -18.51 23.94 -7.19
CA SER A 17 -18.00 22.55 -7.13
C SER A 17 -16.55 22.52 -6.63
N GLN A 18 -15.73 23.47 -7.05
CA GLN A 18 -14.34 23.62 -6.61
C GLN A 18 -14.25 23.91 -5.10
N ARG A 19 -15.10 24.81 -4.56
CA ARG A 19 -15.19 25.05 -3.12
C ARG A 19 -15.68 23.83 -2.33
N ARG A 20 -16.62 23.06 -2.87
CA ARG A 20 -17.12 21.84 -2.21
C ARG A 20 -16.05 20.75 -2.15
N VAL A 21 -15.31 20.54 -3.24
CA VAL A 21 -14.21 19.58 -3.29
C VAL A 21 -13.10 19.98 -2.31
N GLY A 22 -12.71 21.26 -2.27
CA GLY A 22 -11.72 21.77 -1.32
C GLY A 22 -12.13 21.61 0.15
N SER A 23 -13.39 21.92 0.49
CA SER A 23 -13.92 21.75 1.85
C SER A 23 -14.01 20.27 2.26
N ASN A 24 -14.52 19.39 1.38
CA ASN A 24 -14.57 17.96 1.66
C ASN A 24 -13.18 17.34 1.84
N PHE A 25 -12.21 17.77 1.01
CA PHE A 25 -10.82 17.34 1.12
C PHE A 25 -10.20 17.75 2.45
N SER A 26 -10.37 19.02 2.86
CA SER A 26 -9.87 19.51 4.15
C SER A 26 -10.49 18.76 5.34
N ASN A 27 -11.79 18.48 5.30
CA ASN A 27 -12.47 17.73 6.36
C ASN A 27 -11.97 16.29 6.48
N LEU A 28 -11.72 15.61 5.36
CA LEU A 28 -11.20 14.24 5.35
C LEU A 28 -9.75 14.19 5.87
N TRP A 29 -8.91 15.12 5.43
CA TRP A 29 -7.52 15.21 5.89
C TRP A 29 -7.41 15.47 7.39
N ASN A 30 -8.23 16.39 7.92
CA ASN A 30 -8.26 16.66 9.35
C ASN A 30 -8.60 15.40 10.17
N ARG A 31 -9.57 14.60 9.72
CA ARG A 31 -9.94 13.35 10.40
C ARG A 31 -8.80 12.32 10.39
N ILE A 32 -8.17 12.11 9.24
CA ILE A 32 -7.06 11.16 9.10
C ILE A 32 -5.88 11.59 9.99
N LEU A 33 -5.56 12.88 10.05
CA LEU A 33 -4.49 13.39 10.90
C LEU A 33 -4.77 13.12 12.39
N VAL A 34 -6.01 13.37 12.83
CA VAL A 34 -6.41 13.09 14.22
C VAL A 34 -6.25 11.61 14.54
N ASP A 35 -6.76 10.70 13.70
CA ASP A 35 -6.67 9.26 13.93
C ASP A 35 -5.21 8.77 14.00
N ARG A 36 -4.34 9.32 13.14
CA ARG A 36 -2.91 8.97 13.12
C ARG A 36 -2.17 9.49 14.35
N LEU A 37 -2.47 10.70 14.81
CA LEU A 37 -1.88 11.27 16.02
C LEU A 37 -2.32 10.51 17.28
N VAL A 38 -3.59 10.13 17.35
CA VAL A 38 -4.12 9.28 18.43
C VAL A 38 -3.43 7.91 18.41
N GLY A 39 -3.29 7.30 17.24
CA GLY A 39 -2.55 6.03 17.08
C GLY A 39 -1.10 6.15 17.51
N ALA A 40 -0.39 7.21 17.10
CA ALA A 40 1.00 7.45 17.48
C ALA A 40 1.16 7.69 19.00
N TRP A 41 0.19 8.35 19.64
CA TRP A 41 0.21 8.56 21.09
C TRP A 41 -0.06 7.28 21.88
N LEU A 42 -0.83 6.34 21.32
CA LEU A 42 -1.12 5.05 21.93
C LEU A 42 0.02 4.02 21.77
N LEU A 43 0.88 4.19 20.77
CA LEU A 43 2.05 3.32 20.56
C LEU A 43 3.13 3.62 21.61
N LYS A 44 3.29 2.72 22.58
CA LYS A 44 4.42 2.73 23.51
C LYS A 44 5.57 1.93 22.91
N PRO A 45 6.78 2.52 22.71
CA PRO A 45 7.93 1.75 22.25
C PRO A 45 8.22 0.65 23.29
N PRO A 46 8.47 -0.59 22.84
CA PRO A 46 8.86 -1.65 23.75
C PRO A 46 10.19 -1.29 24.44
N PRO A 47 10.37 -1.63 25.72
CA PRO A 47 11.63 -1.42 26.41
C PRO A 47 12.75 -2.24 25.74
N ASP A 48 13.97 -1.69 25.75
CA ASP A 48 15.13 -2.33 25.14
C ASP A 48 15.34 -3.74 25.71
N GLY A 49 15.34 -4.75 24.83
CA GLY A 49 15.48 -6.16 25.20
C GLY A 49 14.17 -6.93 25.47
N TYR A 50 13.02 -6.41 25.06
CA TYR A 50 11.74 -7.14 25.15
C TYR A 50 11.76 -8.40 24.28
N VAL A 51 11.81 -9.56 24.92
CA VAL A 51 11.62 -10.88 24.29
C VAL A 51 10.23 -11.37 24.70
N PRO A 52 9.30 -11.61 23.77
CA PRO A 52 7.96 -12.09 24.11
C PRO A 52 8.04 -13.49 24.74
N GLU A 53 7.21 -13.76 25.76
CA GLU A 53 7.13 -15.08 26.40
C GLU A 53 6.82 -16.16 25.34
N GLY A 54 7.72 -17.15 25.22
CA GLY A 54 7.62 -18.23 24.23
C GLY A 54 8.54 -18.09 23.00
N TRP A 55 9.36 -17.04 22.90
CA TRP A 55 10.33 -16.90 21.81
C TRP A 55 11.59 -17.74 22.06
N ASP A 56 11.65 -18.93 21.46
CA ASP A 56 12.85 -19.75 21.37
C ASP A 56 13.47 -19.63 19.96
N PRO A 57 14.61 -18.94 19.79
CA PRO A 57 15.25 -18.75 18.48
C PRO A 57 15.74 -20.06 17.85
N SER A 58 15.73 -21.18 18.58
CA SER A 58 16.13 -22.51 18.07
C SER A 58 15.05 -23.23 17.25
N GLN A 59 13.79 -22.80 17.32
CA GLN A 59 12.66 -23.37 16.56
C GLN A 59 12.57 -22.82 15.12
N LEU A 60 13.31 -21.75 14.82
CA LEU A 60 13.24 -21.08 13.53
C LEU A 60 14.04 -21.83 12.46
N LYS A 61 13.46 -21.97 11.26
CA LYS A 61 14.18 -22.51 10.10
C LYS A 61 15.46 -21.70 9.84
N PRO A 62 16.58 -22.34 9.44
CA PRO A 62 17.88 -21.67 9.27
C PRO A 62 17.86 -20.52 8.25
N ALA A 63 16.95 -20.57 7.26
CA ALA A 63 16.72 -19.49 6.30
C ALA A 63 16.08 -18.23 6.94
N VAL A 64 15.24 -18.39 7.96
CA VAL A 64 14.65 -17.28 8.73
C VAL A 64 15.66 -16.74 9.74
N THR A 65 16.47 -17.62 10.33
CA THR A 65 17.49 -17.26 11.33
C THR A 65 18.58 -16.34 10.76
N THR A 66 18.97 -16.56 9.49
CA THR A 66 19.92 -15.66 8.78
C THR A 66 19.35 -14.26 8.53
N VAL A 67 18.02 -14.16 8.35
CA VAL A 67 17.31 -12.89 8.07
C VAL A 67 16.90 -12.16 9.36
N MET A 68 16.80 -12.88 10.49
CA MET A 68 16.51 -12.31 11.80
C MET A 68 17.72 -11.70 12.52
N ARG A 69 18.91 -11.72 11.92
CA ARG A 69 20.01 -10.89 12.42
C ARG A 69 19.60 -9.43 12.25
N ASP A 70 19.62 -8.64 13.32
CA ASP A 70 19.42 -7.20 13.25
C ASP A 70 20.49 -6.59 12.35
N LEU A 71 20.15 -6.40 11.08
CA LEU A 71 21.01 -5.77 10.10
C LEU A 71 20.95 -4.26 10.33
N THR A 72 22.13 -3.65 10.49
CA THR A 72 22.19 -2.19 10.54
C THR A 72 21.71 -1.62 9.20
N PRO A 73 21.09 -0.43 9.17
CA PRO A 73 20.60 0.18 7.92
C PRO A 73 21.70 0.31 6.84
N SER A 74 22.95 0.51 7.27
CA SER A 74 24.13 0.53 6.40
C SER A 74 24.46 -0.83 5.79
N GLU A 75 24.28 -1.93 6.54
CA GLU A 75 24.49 -3.29 6.03
C GLU A 75 23.37 -3.71 5.07
N MET A 76 22.12 -3.29 5.32
CA MET A 76 20.99 -3.55 4.41
C MET A 76 21.19 -2.89 3.03
N LEU A 77 21.71 -1.65 3.00
CA LEU A 77 21.96 -0.92 1.75
C LEU A 77 23.14 -1.48 0.95
N ALA A 78 24.04 -2.22 1.60
CA ALA A 78 25.15 -2.90 0.94
C ALA A 78 24.73 -4.25 0.34
N ASP A 79 23.62 -4.83 0.80
CA ASP A 79 23.15 -6.13 0.33
C ASP A 79 22.48 -6.05 -1.05
N ARG A 80 22.80 -7.00 -1.93
CA ARG A 80 22.23 -7.04 -3.28
C ARG A 80 20.78 -7.52 -3.29
N SER A 81 20.39 -8.34 -2.33
CA SER A 81 19.02 -8.86 -2.22
C SER A 81 18.03 -7.73 -1.93
N PHE A 82 18.46 -6.70 -1.18
CA PHE A 82 17.66 -5.49 -0.95
C PHE A 82 17.23 -4.83 -2.26
N TYR A 83 18.15 -4.59 -3.19
CA TYR A 83 17.83 -3.95 -4.47
C TYR A 83 16.94 -4.82 -5.37
N LEU A 84 17.11 -6.15 -5.34
CA LEU A 84 16.24 -7.07 -6.10
C LEU A 84 14.82 -7.07 -5.55
N LEU A 85 14.66 -7.13 -4.22
CA LEU A 85 13.36 -7.02 -3.55
C LEU A 85 12.72 -5.65 -3.78
N PHE A 86 13.52 -4.58 -3.72
CA PHE A 86 13.07 -3.22 -3.99
C PHE A 86 12.59 -3.04 -5.43
N ALA A 87 13.33 -3.57 -6.41
CA ALA A 87 12.93 -3.53 -7.82
C ALA A 87 11.64 -4.33 -8.04
N ALA A 88 11.54 -5.55 -7.49
CA ALA A 88 10.33 -6.36 -7.57
C ALA A 88 9.12 -5.64 -6.96
N TYR A 89 9.31 -4.99 -5.80
CA TYR A 89 8.28 -4.15 -5.17
C TYR A 89 7.87 -2.97 -6.05
N CYS A 90 8.83 -2.27 -6.66
CA CYS A 90 8.55 -1.16 -7.56
C CYS A 90 7.74 -1.61 -8.78
N PHE A 91 8.15 -2.68 -9.47
CA PHE A 91 7.40 -3.20 -10.61
C PHE A 91 5.99 -3.67 -10.21
N GLY A 92 5.86 -4.34 -9.06
CA GLY A 92 4.55 -4.74 -8.52
C GLY A 92 3.64 -3.55 -8.21
N ALA A 93 4.19 -2.53 -7.55
CA ALA A 93 3.45 -1.30 -7.21
C ALA A 93 3.06 -0.51 -8.47
N MET A 94 3.96 -0.38 -9.44
CA MET A 94 3.69 0.30 -10.71
C MET A 94 2.59 -0.41 -11.51
N ALA A 95 2.63 -1.74 -11.58
CA ALA A 95 1.58 -2.52 -12.23
C ALA A 95 0.22 -2.33 -11.54
N GLY A 96 0.18 -2.37 -10.21
CA GLY A 96 -1.06 -2.19 -9.44
C GLY A 96 -1.66 -0.78 -9.56
N LEU A 97 -0.83 0.25 -9.42
CA LEU A 97 -1.26 1.65 -9.54
C LEU A 97 -1.73 1.99 -10.96
N GLY A 98 -1.02 1.48 -11.98
CA GLY A 98 -1.36 1.67 -13.38
C GLY A 98 -2.70 1.03 -13.76
N LEU A 99 -2.95 -0.19 -13.28
CA LEU A 99 -4.22 -0.90 -13.48
C LEU A 99 -5.40 -0.09 -12.94
N ILE A 100 -5.31 0.37 -11.69
CA ILE A 100 -6.41 1.09 -11.02
C ILE A 100 -6.71 2.42 -11.72
N SER A 101 -5.68 3.10 -12.23
CA SER A 101 -5.81 4.38 -12.93
C SER A 101 -6.62 4.26 -14.23
N GLN A 102 -6.44 3.17 -14.98
CA GLN A 102 -7.07 3.00 -16.29
C GLN A 102 -8.35 2.13 -16.26
N LEU A 103 -8.65 1.44 -15.16
CA LEU A 103 -9.79 0.51 -15.08
C LEU A 103 -11.15 1.21 -15.32
N VAL A 104 -11.32 2.42 -14.79
CA VAL A 104 -12.55 3.21 -14.93
C VAL A 104 -12.74 3.77 -16.35
N PRO A 105 -11.74 4.40 -17.01
CA PRO A 105 -11.90 4.83 -18.40
C PRO A 105 -12.13 3.65 -19.36
N PHE A 106 -11.43 2.51 -19.19
CA PHE A 106 -11.70 1.30 -19.99
C PHE A 106 -13.13 0.79 -19.83
N GLY A 107 -13.65 0.76 -18.60
CA GLY A 107 -15.03 0.34 -18.34
C GLY A 107 -16.09 1.29 -18.93
N ARG A 108 -15.74 2.55 -19.19
CA ARG A 108 -16.63 3.51 -19.86
C ARG A 108 -16.63 3.34 -21.37
N GLU A 109 -15.45 3.16 -21.97
CA GLU A 109 -15.33 2.95 -23.42
C GLU A 109 -15.96 1.62 -23.86
N ALA A 110 -15.86 0.58 -23.03
CA ALA A 110 -16.45 -0.73 -23.30
C ALA A 110 -17.96 -0.82 -22.95
N GLY A 111 -18.58 0.24 -22.44
CA GLY A 111 -20.01 0.26 -22.05
C GLY A 111 -20.37 -0.61 -20.83
N ILE A 112 -19.38 -1.19 -20.14
CA ILE A 112 -19.52 -2.10 -19.00
C ILE A 112 -19.07 -1.47 -17.68
N THR A 113 -19.42 -0.20 -17.47
CA THR A 113 -18.90 0.59 -16.34
C THR A 113 -19.23 -0.02 -14.98
N ASN A 114 -20.41 -0.62 -14.83
CA ASN A 114 -20.83 -1.26 -13.58
C ASN A 114 -19.93 -2.44 -13.21
N VAL A 115 -19.52 -3.25 -14.20
CA VAL A 115 -18.64 -4.40 -13.97
C VAL A 115 -17.24 -3.96 -13.59
N ALA A 116 -16.71 -2.90 -14.23
CA ALA A 116 -15.41 -2.34 -13.90
C ALA A 116 -15.36 -1.78 -12.45
N LEU A 117 -16.44 -1.15 -12.00
CA LEU A 117 -16.56 -0.65 -10.62
C LEU A 117 -16.64 -1.79 -9.60
N ILE A 118 -17.41 -2.84 -9.88
CA ILE A 118 -17.47 -4.03 -9.03
C ILE A 118 -16.08 -4.69 -8.95
N GLY A 119 -15.40 -4.82 -10.10
CA GLY A 119 -14.02 -5.32 -10.15
C GLY A 119 -13.04 -4.50 -9.31
N LEU A 120 -13.19 -3.17 -9.29
CA LEU A 120 -12.37 -2.29 -8.45
C LEU A 120 -12.61 -2.53 -6.95
N ILE A 121 -13.87 -2.68 -6.53
CA ILE A 121 -14.23 -2.94 -5.13
C ILE A 121 -13.69 -4.31 -4.70
N VAL A 122 -13.91 -5.34 -5.50
CA VAL A 122 -13.37 -6.69 -5.23
C VAL A 122 -11.84 -6.66 -5.20
N GLY A 123 -11.19 -5.93 -6.10
CA GLY A 123 -9.75 -5.72 -6.09
C GLY A 123 -9.23 -5.02 -4.83
N ALA A 124 -9.96 -4.02 -4.32
CA ALA A 124 -9.60 -3.33 -3.08
C ALA A 124 -9.73 -4.22 -1.84
N VAL A 125 -10.79 -5.04 -1.78
CA VAL A 125 -10.96 -6.06 -0.73
C VAL A 125 -9.86 -7.11 -0.83
N GLY A 126 -9.54 -7.58 -2.03
CA GLY A 126 -8.44 -8.50 -2.28
C GLY A 126 -7.08 -7.93 -1.86
N ASN A 127 -6.80 -6.65 -2.12
CA ASN A 127 -5.56 -5.99 -1.68
C ASN A 127 -5.42 -5.96 -0.16
N THR A 128 -6.51 -5.68 0.56
CA THR A 128 -6.50 -5.62 2.03
C THR A 128 -6.39 -7.02 2.63
N THR A 129 -7.18 -7.95 2.12
CA THR A 129 -7.22 -9.34 2.60
C THR A 129 -5.89 -10.05 2.34
N GLY A 130 -5.27 -9.80 1.17
CA GLY A 130 -3.98 -10.36 0.82
C GLY A 130 -2.88 -10.03 1.83
N ARG A 131 -2.92 -8.84 2.45
CA ARG A 131 -1.96 -8.45 3.51
C ARG A 131 -2.14 -9.25 4.80
N VAL A 132 -3.37 -9.57 5.16
CA VAL A 132 -3.69 -10.37 6.36
C VAL A 132 -3.29 -11.83 6.14
N VAL A 133 -3.64 -12.39 4.98
CA VAL A 133 -3.36 -13.79 4.62
C VAL A 133 -1.86 -14.03 4.44
N SER A 134 -1.13 -13.10 3.81
CA SER A 134 0.33 -13.23 3.70
C SER A 134 1.03 -13.22 5.06
N GLY A 135 0.46 -12.49 6.02
CA GLY A 135 0.95 -12.47 7.40
C GLY A 135 0.73 -13.81 8.09
N SER A 136 -0.48 -14.38 7.99
CA SER A 136 -0.80 -15.67 8.63
C SER A 136 -0.03 -16.83 8.02
N SER A 137 0.19 -16.84 6.71
CA SER A 137 1.00 -17.89 6.08
C SER A 137 2.46 -17.85 6.55
N GLN A 138 2.97 -16.67 6.90
CA GLN A 138 4.33 -16.54 7.43
C GLN A 138 4.42 -17.06 8.87
N THR A 139 3.36 -16.89 9.67
CA THR A 139 3.32 -17.41 11.05
C THR A 139 3.24 -18.94 11.07
N ASP A 140 2.50 -19.55 10.14
CA ASP A 140 2.37 -21.01 10.04
C ASP A 140 3.66 -21.71 9.56
N LEU A 141 4.51 -20.99 8.81
CA LEU A 141 5.81 -21.50 8.37
C LEU A 141 6.91 -21.35 9.43
N ALA A 142 6.68 -20.50 10.44
CA ALA A 142 7.60 -20.17 11.52
C ALA A 142 7.33 -20.96 12.81
N ALA A 143 6.13 -21.52 12.99
CA ALA A 143 5.80 -22.53 13.99
C ALA A 143 6.17 -23.95 13.52
#